data_AF-A0A2H0KYC5-F1
#
_entry.id   AF-A0A2H0KYC5-F1
#
_cell.length_a   1.000
_cell.length_b   1.000
_cell.length_c   1.000
_cell.angle_alpha   90.00
_cell.angle_beta   90.00
_cell.angle_gamma   90.00
#
_symmetry.space_group_name_H-M   'P 1'
#
loop_
_entity.id
_entity.type
_entity.pdbx_description
1 polymer ?
#
loop_
_entity_poly.entity_id
_entity_poly.type
_entity_poly.pdbx_seq_one_letter_code
_entity_poly.pdbx_strand_id
1 'polypeptide(L)'
;MSSYQTFIEQKAKQKRELLGKMFFPRTPVLLVHLNGGRPTVKGIKKEELLKECKGLLLGLETIQLTTLVVCPDSMVKELPQGKYLHFLDPQKFDTACAAADFVIDFHTDPTHIRKFGCVPVAQQNGASTVDYNPIQEEGDGFYFVAPNQWEMFDAIVRARETYKFPYDWENLIKSLS
;
A
#
# COMPACT_ATOMS: atom_id res chain seq x y z
N MET A 1 11.71 -25.93 -3.63
CA MET A 1 11.02 -24.81 -2.93
C MET A 1 9.84 -24.39 -3.79
N SER A 2 8.68 -24.10 -3.20
CA SER A 2 7.52 -23.62 -3.95
C SER A 2 7.81 -22.25 -4.57
N SER A 3 7.15 -21.91 -5.68
CA SER A 3 7.26 -20.59 -6.33
C SER A 3 6.99 -19.44 -5.33
N TYR A 4 6.05 -19.64 -4.41
CA TYR A 4 5.68 -18.68 -3.36
C TYR A 4 6.81 -18.44 -2.35
N GLN A 5 7.49 -19.50 -1.89
CA GLN A 5 8.58 -19.36 -0.93
C GLN A 5 9.73 -18.50 -1.50
N THR A 6 10.07 -18.74 -2.77
CA THR A 6 11.07 -17.94 -3.49
C THR A 6 10.65 -16.47 -3.60
N PHE A 7 9.36 -16.21 -3.88
CA PHE A 7 8.82 -14.85 -3.94
C PHE A 7 8.94 -14.11 -2.60
N ILE A 8 8.57 -14.76 -1.48
CA ILE A 8 8.66 -14.17 -0.14
C ILE A 8 10.11 -13.87 0.23
N GLU A 9 11.05 -14.76 -0.10
CA GLU A 9 12.48 -14.54 0.14
C GLU A 9 13.03 -13.35 -0.66
N GLN A 10 12.64 -13.23 -1.93
CA GLN A 10 12.99 -12.09 -2.77
C GLN A 10 12.43 -10.79 -2.20
N LYS A 11 11.15 -10.75 -1.82
CA LYS A 11 10.51 -9.58 -1.21
C LYS A 11 11.18 -9.20 0.12
N ALA A 12 11.51 -10.17 0.97
CA ALA A 12 12.24 -9.93 2.21
C ALA A 12 13.65 -9.35 1.96
N LYS A 13 14.33 -9.78 0.89
CA LYS A 13 15.61 -9.19 0.47
C LYS A 13 15.43 -7.72 0.06
N GLN A 14 14.43 -7.41 -0.76
CA GLN A 14 14.13 -6.03 -1.20
C GLN A 14 13.81 -5.12 -0.01
N LYS A 15 13.01 -5.58 0.96
CA LYS A 15 12.74 -4.84 2.19
C LYS A 15 14.00 -4.54 2.99
N ARG A 16 14.90 -5.53 3.15
CA ARG A 16 16.19 -5.33 3.85
C ARG A 16 17.08 -4.33 3.12
N GLU A 17 17.12 -4.38 1.80
CA GLU A 17 17.91 -3.45 1.00
C GLU A 17 17.40 -2.01 1.13
N LEU A 18 16.08 -1.83 1.12
CA LEU A 18 15.46 -0.50 1.16
C LEU A 18 15.39 0.10 2.57
N LEU A 19 15.04 -0.70 3.58
CA LEU A 19 14.78 -0.23 4.95
C LEU A 19 15.94 -0.52 5.90
N GLY A 20 16.86 -1.40 5.55
CA GLY A 20 18.01 -1.76 6.38
C GLY A 20 17.61 -2.19 7.79
N LYS A 21 18.16 -1.51 8.80
CA LYS A 21 17.87 -1.76 10.22
C LYS A 21 16.45 -1.40 10.66
N MET A 22 15.70 -0.68 9.81
CA MET A 22 14.31 -0.28 10.08
C MET A 22 13.29 -1.34 9.63
N PHE A 23 13.75 -2.41 8.95
CA PHE A 23 12.90 -3.53 8.59
C PHE A 23 12.69 -4.49 9.76
N PHE A 24 11.43 -4.75 10.11
CA PHE A 24 11.04 -5.78 11.04
C PHE A 24 10.30 -6.90 10.29
N PRO A 25 10.78 -8.17 10.31
CA PRO A 25 10.24 -9.25 9.49
C PRO A 25 8.76 -9.59 9.69
N ARG A 26 8.15 -9.14 10.80
CA ARG A 26 6.74 -9.43 11.16
C ARG A 26 5.80 -8.24 10.97
N THR A 27 6.31 -7.11 10.50
CA THR A 27 5.47 -5.95 10.19
C THR A 27 5.36 -5.80 8.69
N PRO A 28 4.15 -5.61 8.15
CA PRO A 28 4.03 -5.34 6.74
C PRO A 28 4.61 -3.95 6.41
N VAL A 29 4.99 -3.79 5.15
CA VAL A 29 5.44 -2.52 4.56
C VAL A 29 4.32 -2.02 3.66
N LEU A 30 3.79 -0.85 3.98
CA LEU A 30 2.85 -0.14 3.12
C LEU A 30 3.62 0.74 2.14
N LEU A 31 3.17 0.82 0.89
CA LEU A 31 3.54 1.90 -0.02
C LEU A 31 2.36 2.85 -0.21
N VAL A 32 2.60 4.15 -0.04
CA VAL A 32 1.71 5.22 -0.45
C VAL A 32 2.29 5.87 -1.70
N HIS A 33 1.59 5.75 -2.82
CA HIS A 33 2.01 6.32 -4.10
C HIS A 33 1.31 7.67 -4.34
N LEU A 34 2.04 8.77 -4.14
CA LEU A 34 1.58 10.14 -4.37
C LEU A 34 2.26 10.70 -5.61
N ASN A 35 1.91 10.18 -6.79
CA ASN A 35 2.43 10.77 -8.02
C ASN A 35 1.75 12.11 -8.25
N GLY A 36 2.50 13.21 -8.28
CA GLY A 36 1.99 14.60 -8.36
C GLY A 36 1.18 14.95 -9.63
N GLY A 37 0.74 13.96 -10.41
CA GLY A 37 -0.23 14.09 -11.49
C GLY A 37 -1.67 14.33 -11.00
N ARG A 38 -2.64 14.27 -11.91
CA ARG A 38 -4.06 14.31 -11.55
C ARG A 38 -4.39 13.00 -10.82
N PRO A 39 -4.92 13.03 -9.60
CA PRO A 39 -5.52 11.84 -9.02
C PRO A 39 -6.60 11.35 -9.99
N THR A 40 -6.58 10.07 -10.33
CA THR A 40 -7.65 9.47 -11.13
C THR A 40 -8.75 8.88 -10.23
N VAL A 41 -8.68 9.22 -8.95
CA VAL A 41 -9.66 8.94 -7.90
C VAL A 41 -10.92 9.77 -8.16
N LYS A 42 -12.07 9.10 -8.17
CA LYS A 42 -13.35 9.75 -8.45
C LYS A 42 -13.82 10.54 -7.23
N GLY A 43 -14.28 11.77 -7.47
CA GLY A 43 -15.01 12.55 -6.47
C GLY A 43 -14.15 13.40 -5.52
N ILE A 44 -12.84 13.52 -5.74
CA ILE A 44 -11.95 14.36 -4.92
C ILE A 44 -10.99 15.18 -5.78
N LYS A 45 -10.77 16.45 -5.40
CA LYS A 45 -9.77 17.30 -6.04
C LYS A 45 -8.37 16.96 -5.55
N LYS A 46 -7.34 17.31 -6.33
CA LYS A 46 -5.94 17.02 -5.98
C LYS A 46 -5.52 17.61 -4.63
N GLU A 47 -5.91 18.85 -4.38
CA GLU A 47 -5.54 19.58 -3.15
C GLU A 47 -6.23 18.97 -1.92
N GLU A 48 -7.46 18.52 -2.10
CA GLU A 48 -8.24 17.85 -1.06
C GLU A 48 -7.68 16.45 -0.78
N LEU A 49 -7.34 15.68 -1.82
CA LEU A 49 -6.69 14.38 -1.64
C LEU A 49 -5.35 14.51 -0.91
N LEU A 50 -4.57 15.55 -1.22
CA LEU A 50 -3.32 15.82 -0.51
C LEU A 50 -3.57 16.08 0.99
N LYS A 51 -4.62 16.84 1.33
CA LYS A 51 -5.03 17.07 2.72
C LYS A 51 -5.40 15.75 3.41
N GLU A 52 -6.20 14.90 2.76
CA GLU A 52 -6.57 13.59 3.28
C GLU A 52 -5.34 12.68 3.45
N CYS A 53 -4.39 12.71 2.51
CA CYS A 53 -3.14 11.95 2.61
C CYS A 53 -2.26 12.42 3.77
N LYS A 54 -2.21 13.73 4.08
CA LYS A 54 -1.48 14.23 5.26
C LYS A 54 -2.05 13.65 6.54
N GLY A 55 -3.37 13.66 6.68
CA GLY A 55 -4.06 13.09 7.83
C GLY A 55 -3.89 11.58 7.94
N LEU A 56 -3.96 10.88 6.81
CA LEU A 56 -3.66 9.45 6.72
C LEU A 56 -2.25 9.14 7.22
N LEU A 57 -1.21 9.81 6.70
CA LEU A 57 0.19 9.57 7.10
C LEU A 57 0.43 9.78 8.60
N LEU A 58 -0.23 10.76 9.23
CA LEU A 58 -0.18 10.94 10.69
C LEU A 58 -0.80 9.75 11.44
N GLY A 59 -1.92 9.22 10.95
CA GLY A 59 -2.55 8.02 11.50
C GLY A 59 -1.63 6.80 11.38
N LEU A 60 -0.97 6.62 10.23
CA LEU A 60 -0.05 5.51 9.96
C LEU A 60 1.19 5.55 10.86
N GLU A 61 1.76 6.74 11.07
CA GLU A 61 2.86 6.95 12.01
C GLU A 61 2.44 6.58 13.44
N THR A 62 1.22 6.94 13.84
CA THR A 62 0.68 6.66 15.18
C THR A 62 0.58 5.15 15.45
N ILE A 63 0.18 4.37 14.45
CA ILE A 63 0.12 2.89 14.56
C ILE A 63 1.46 2.21 14.24
N GLN A 64 2.52 2.99 14.03
CA GLN A 64 3.89 2.53 13.76
C GLN A 64 3.97 1.61 12.53
N LEU A 65 3.19 1.92 11.49
CA LEU A 65 3.25 1.18 10.24
C LEU A 65 4.39 1.72 9.38
N THR A 66 5.38 0.88 9.09
CA THR A 66 6.45 1.20 8.13
C THR A 66 5.83 1.50 6.77
N THR A 67 5.98 2.75 6.35
CA THR A 67 5.34 3.31 5.18
C THR A 67 6.39 3.91 4.26
N LEU A 68 6.49 3.37 3.05
CA LEU A 68 7.21 3.97 1.94
C LEU A 68 6.30 5.01 1.30
N VAL A 69 6.77 6.23 1.13
CA VAL A 69 6.01 7.31 0.49
C VAL A 69 6.74 7.72 -0.78
N VAL A 70 6.21 7.32 -1.93
CA VAL A 70 6.76 7.70 -3.23
C VAL A 70 6.06 8.98 -3.67
N CYS A 71 6.80 10.09 -3.72
CA CYS A 71 6.25 11.39 -4.08
C CYS A 71 7.34 12.33 -4.65
N PRO A 72 6.99 13.36 -5.44
CA PRO A 72 7.94 14.39 -5.86
C PRO A 72 8.60 15.09 -4.67
N ASP A 73 9.89 15.45 -4.81
CA ASP A 73 10.66 16.15 -3.78
C ASP A 73 10.00 17.44 -3.28
N SER A 74 9.28 18.15 -4.17
CA SER A 74 8.54 19.35 -3.81
C SER A 74 7.46 19.11 -2.76
N MET A 75 6.88 17.90 -2.72
CA MET A 75 5.82 17.53 -1.78
C MET A 75 6.35 17.08 -0.42
N VAL A 76 7.60 16.61 -0.34
CA VAL A 76 8.16 16.04 0.90
C VAL A 76 8.06 17.03 2.07
N LYS A 77 8.33 18.32 1.82
CA LYS A 77 8.26 19.38 2.84
C LYS A 77 6.85 19.67 3.34
N GLU A 78 5.83 19.31 2.56
CA GLU A 78 4.43 19.55 2.89
C GLU A 78 3.79 18.38 3.64
N LEU A 79 4.44 17.22 3.65
CA LEU A 79 3.95 15.98 4.23
C LEU A 79 4.53 15.77 5.65
N PRO A 80 3.78 15.10 6.54
CA PRO A 80 4.27 14.76 7.86
C PRO A 80 5.59 13.98 7.80
N GLN A 81 6.52 14.35 8.67
CA GLN A 81 7.74 13.58 8.88
C GLN A 81 7.54 12.64 10.07
N GLY A 82 8.15 11.46 10.01
CA GLY A 82 7.94 10.42 11.00
C GLY A 82 9.06 9.39 10.98
N LYS A 83 9.19 8.63 12.06
CA LYS A 83 10.17 7.55 12.17
C LYS A 83 9.82 6.39 11.24
N TYR A 84 8.54 6.15 11.00
CA TYR A 84 8.04 5.05 10.18
C TYR A 84 7.68 5.49 8.75
N LEU A 85 7.86 6.77 8.42
CA LEU A 85 7.62 7.32 7.09
C LEU A 85 8.95 7.47 6.33
N HIS A 86 9.07 6.80 5.19
CA HIS A 86 10.28 6.78 4.36
C HIS A 86 9.97 7.33 2.97
N PHE A 87 10.41 8.56 2.72
CA PHE A 87 10.19 9.23 1.44
C PHE A 87 11.16 8.75 0.37
N LEU A 88 10.63 8.48 -0.82
CA LEU A 88 11.37 7.97 -1.97
C LEU A 88 11.04 8.80 -3.21
N ASP A 89 12.05 8.99 -4.06
CA ASP A 89 11.90 9.63 -5.36
C ASP A 89 10.91 8.84 -6.26
N PRO A 90 10.10 9.49 -7.11
CA PRO A 90 9.17 8.83 -8.03
C PRO A 90 9.79 7.73 -8.90
N GLN A 91 11.06 7.83 -9.28
CA GLN A 91 11.78 6.81 -10.06
C GLN A 91 12.01 5.51 -9.29
N LYS A 92 11.84 5.52 -7.96
CA LYS A 92 11.97 4.35 -7.09
C LYS A 92 10.65 3.57 -6.95
N PHE A 93 9.58 3.93 -7.66
CA PHE A 93 8.27 3.28 -7.55
C PHE A 93 8.36 1.75 -7.68
N ASP A 94 8.98 1.23 -8.74
CA ASP A 94 9.08 -0.23 -8.95
C ASP A 94 9.88 -0.93 -7.83
N THR A 95 10.94 -0.28 -7.33
CA THR A 95 11.71 -0.78 -6.19
C THR A 95 10.87 -0.78 -4.91
N ALA A 96 10.08 0.27 -4.69
CA ALA A 96 9.17 0.36 -3.56
C ALA A 96 8.07 -0.71 -3.63
N CYS A 97 7.48 -0.94 -4.80
CA CYS A 97 6.52 -2.03 -5.02
C CYS A 97 7.14 -3.40 -4.78
N ALA A 98 8.37 -3.64 -5.21
CA ALA A 98 9.05 -4.91 -4.95
C ALA A 98 9.29 -5.16 -3.45
N ALA A 99 9.38 -4.11 -2.63
CA ALA A 99 9.53 -4.18 -1.19
C ALA A 99 8.19 -4.17 -0.42
N ALA A 100 7.16 -3.51 -0.94
CA ALA A 100 5.88 -3.35 -0.25
C ALA A 100 5.07 -4.65 -0.21
N ASP A 101 4.26 -4.82 0.84
CA ASP A 101 3.29 -5.91 0.93
C ASP A 101 1.94 -5.50 0.33
N PHE A 102 1.55 -4.26 0.59
CA PHE A 102 0.36 -3.65 0.03
C PHE A 102 0.61 -2.19 -0.31
N VAL A 103 -0.19 -1.67 -1.23
CA VAL A 103 0.01 -0.36 -1.82
C VAL A 103 -1.31 0.39 -1.83
N ILE A 104 -1.33 1.59 -1.28
CA ILE A 104 -2.36 2.56 -1.61
C ILE A 104 -1.92 3.38 -2.81
N ASP A 105 -2.66 3.21 -3.89
CA ASP A 105 -2.41 3.88 -5.15
C ASP A 105 -3.68 4.58 -5.64
N PHE A 106 -3.48 5.79 -6.15
CA PHE A 106 -4.55 6.69 -6.56
C PHE A 106 -4.81 6.63 -8.07
N HIS A 107 -4.32 5.57 -8.72
CA HIS A 107 -4.65 5.17 -10.08
C HIS A 107 -5.98 4.38 -10.13
N THR A 108 -6.69 4.48 -11.25
CA THR A 108 -8.02 3.85 -11.44
C THR A 108 -7.96 2.33 -11.58
N ASP A 109 -6.81 1.79 -11.95
CA ASP A 109 -6.59 0.36 -12.15
C ASP A 109 -5.33 -0.13 -11.38
N PRO A 110 -5.51 -0.98 -10.35
CA PRO A 110 -4.42 -1.54 -9.56
C PRO A 110 -3.67 -2.71 -10.24
N THR A 111 -4.03 -3.15 -11.44
CA THR A 111 -3.39 -4.32 -12.10
C THR A 111 -1.88 -4.18 -12.23
N HIS A 112 -1.38 -2.96 -12.46
CA HIS A 112 0.04 -2.72 -12.67
C HIS A 112 0.93 -2.98 -11.44
N ILE A 113 0.38 -2.97 -10.21
CA ILE A 113 1.13 -3.33 -9.00
C ILE A 113 1.10 -4.83 -8.69
N ARG A 114 0.14 -5.59 -9.25
CA ARG A 114 -0.04 -7.03 -8.97
C ARG A 114 1.16 -7.86 -9.40
N LYS A 115 1.88 -7.44 -10.44
CA LYS A 115 3.13 -8.08 -10.91
C LYS A 115 4.24 -8.10 -9.83
N PHE A 116 4.15 -7.25 -8.81
CA PHE A 116 5.06 -7.24 -7.66
C PHE A 116 4.51 -8.04 -6.45
N GLY A 117 3.38 -8.74 -6.63
CA GLY A 117 2.60 -9.37 -5.57
C GLY A 117 2.25 -8.39 -4.45
N CYS A 118 1.96 -7.14 -4.82
CA CYS A 118 1.44 -6.13 -3.91
C CYS A 118 -0.08 -6.21 -3.89
N VAL A 119 -0.64 -6.31 -2.69
CA VAL A 119 -2.09 -6.26 -2.51
C VAL A 119 -2.56 -4.81 -2.65
N PRO A 120 -3.56 -4.51 -3.50
CA PRO A 120 -4.07 -3.16 -3.65
C PRO A 120 -4.91 -2.73 -2.45
N VAL A 121 -4.69 -1.48 -2.04
CA VAL A 121 -5.62 -0.70 -1.24
C VAL A 121 -6.09 0.46 -2.11
N ALA A 122 -7.34 0.49 -2.56
CA ALA A 122 -7.77 1.44 -3.59
C ALA A 122 -9.23 1.87 -3.46
N GLN A 123 -9.60 2.93 -4.18
CA GLN A 123 -11.02 3.31 -4.27
C GLN A 123 -11.77 2.23 -5.06
N GLN A 124 -12.92 1.80 -4.55
CA GLN A 124 -13.79 0.87 -5.25
C GLN A 124 -14.23 1.48 -6.58
N ASN A 125 -13.92 0.80 -7.68
CA ASN A 125 -14.21 1.30 -9.03
C ASN A 125 -15.12 0.33 -9.78
N GLY A 126 -16.38 0.25 -9.34
CA GLY A 126 -17.39 -0.61 -9.94
C GLY A 126 -17.20 -2.09 -9.60
N ALA A 127 -17.62 -2.98 -10.50
CA ALA A 127 -17.69 -4.42 -10.27
C ALA A 127 -16.38 -5.18 -10.51
N SER A 128 -15.32 -4.52 -11.02
CA SER A 128 -14.06 -5.17 -11.38
C SER A 128 -13.07 -5.33 -10.21
N THR A 129 -13.44 -4.87 -9.02
CA THR A 129 -12.65 -4.96 -7.79
C THR A 129 -13.48 -5.65 -6.72
N VAL A 130 -12.94 -6.69 -6.08
CA VAL A 130 -13.64 -7.51 -5.09
C VAL A 130 -12.97 -7.34 -3.73
N ASP A 131 -13.64 -6.61 -2.83
CA ASP A 131 -13.13 -6.37 -1.48
C ASP A 131 -12.93 -7.67 -0.72
N TYR A 132 -11.80 -7.76 -0.03
CA TYR A 132 -11.41 -8.96 0.68
C TYR A 132 -12.39 -9.26 1.82
N ASN A 133 -13.03 -10.43 1.75
CA ASN A 133 -13.93 -10.94 2.77
C ASN A 133 -13.24 -12.06 3.55
N PRO A 134 -12.88 -11.84 4.83
CA PRO A 134 -12.19 -12.85 5.63
C PRO A 134 -13.05 -14.10 5.93
N ILE A 135 -14.38 -14.02 5.79
CA ILE A 135 -15.26 -15.19 5.98
C ILE A 135 -15.18 -16.14 4.79
N GLN A 136 -15.04 -15.59 3.58
CA GLN A 136 -14.98 -16.36 2.34
C GLN A 136 -13.55 -16.62 1.89
N GLU A 137 -12.57 -15.95 2.49
CA GLU A 137 -11.16 -15.93 2.06
C GLU A 137 -10.99 -15.49 0.59
N GLU A 138 -11.93 -14.69 0.11
CA GLU A 138 -12.02 -14.25 -1.29
C GLU A 138 -11.87 -12.74 -1.40
N GLY A 139 -11.39 -12.29 -2.56
CA GLY A 139 -11.14 -10.89 -2.88
C GLY A 139 -9.75 -10.68 -3.48
N ASP A 140 -9.53 -9.49 -4.00
CA ASP A 140 -8.30 -9.12 -4.71
C ASP A 140 -7.66 -7.84 -4.18
N GLY A 141 -8.17 -7.31 -3.06
CA GLY A 141 -7.66 -6.11 -2.42
C GLY A 141 -8.51 -5.65 -1.25
N PHE A 142 -8.15 -4.49 -0.71
CA PHE A 142 -8.90 -3.79 0.33
C PHE A 142 -9.39 -2.46 -0.22
N TYR A 143 -10.70 -2.32 -0.41
CA TYR A 143 -11.27 -1.17 -1.10
C TYR A 143 -12.00 -0.22 -0.15
N PHE A 144 -11.99 1.07 -0.49
CA PHE A 144 -12.73 2.13 0.18
C PHE A 144 -13.67 2.84 -0.81
N VAL A 145 -14.76 3.45 -0.33
CA VAL A 145 -15.75 4.08 -1.20
C VAL A 145 -15.39 5.55 -1.44
N ALA A 146 -15.20 6.30 -0.35
CA ALA A 146 -14.80 7.68 -0.41
C ALA A 146 -13.29 7.83 -0.14
N PRO A 147 -12.58 8.64 -0.93
CA PRO A 147 -11.14 8.83 -0.80
C PRO A 147 -10.80 9.84 0.31
N ASN A 148 -11.37 9.61 1.49
CA ASN A 148 -11.08 10.36 2.71
C ASN A 148 -10.13 9.55 3.60
N GLN A 149 -9.41 10.23 4.48
CA GLN A 149 -8.40 9.63 5.36
C GLN A 149 -8.95 8.47 6.20
N TRP A 150 -10.22 8.52 6.62
CA TRP A 150 -10.80 7.53 7.52
C TRP A 150 -11.05 6.21 6.82
N GLU A 151 -11.67 6.24 5.64
CA GLU A 151 -11.92 5.01 4.89
C GLU A 151 -10.63 4.42 4.31
N MET A 152 -9.69 5.27 3.87
CA MET A 152 -8.36 4.82 3.46
C MET A 152 -7.63 4.14 4.63
N PHE A 153 -7.69 4.74 5.82
CA PHE A 153 -7.08 4.20 7.03
C PHE A 153 -7.72 2.87 7.45
N ASP A 154 -9.06 2.76 7.40
CA ASP A 154 -9.78 1.50 7.67
C ASP A 154 -9.30 0.37 6.74
N ALA A 155 -9.27 0.62 5.43
CA ALA A 155 -8.81 -0.38 4.46
C ALA A 155 -7.35 -0.81 4.70
N ILE A 156 -6.48 0.12 5.07
CA ILE A 156 -5.08 -0.17 5.44
C ILE A 156 -5.01 -1.00 6.73
N VAL A 157 -5.83 -0.69 7.73
CA VAL A 157 -5.87 -1.47 8.98
C VAL A 157 -6.35 -2.88 8.69
N ARG A 158 -7.40 -3.08 7.88
CA ARG A 158 -7.84 -4.41 7.45
C ARG A 158 -6.70 -5.17 6.77
N ALA A 159 -6.00 -4.56 5.82
CA ALA A 159 -4.84 -5.17 5.16
C ALA A 159 -3.74 -5.58 6.15
N ARG A 160 -3.39 -4.70 7.09
CA ARG A 160 -2.39 -4.94 8.12
C ARG A 160 -2.78 -6.07 9.07
N GLU A 161 -4.04 -6.18 9.44
CA GLU A 161 -4.52 -7.25 10.31
C GLU A 161 -4.56 -8.58 9.55
N THR A 162 -5.03 -8.63 8.30
CA THR A 162 -5.01 -9.83 7.46
C THR A 162 -3.58 -10.33 7.23
N TYR A 163 -2.59 -9.44 7.08
CA TYR A 163 -1.17 -9.81 6.95
C TYR A 163 -0.65 -10.72 8.08
N LYS A 164 -1.26 -10.64 9.28
CA LYS A 164 -0.87 -11.47 10.43
C LYS A 164 -1.29 -12.93 10.29
N PHE A 165 -2.13 -13.25 9.30
CA PHE A 165 -2.63 -14.58 8.99
C PHE A 165 -1.98 -15.07 7.69
N PRO A 166 -0.85 -15.81 7.75
CA PRO A 166 -0.05 -16.10 6.56
C PRO A 166 -0.79 -16.90 5.49
N TYR A 167 -1.71 -17.77 5.88
CA TYR A 167 -2.52 -18.58 4.97
C TYR A 167 -3.44 -17.68 4.13
N ASP A 168 -4.22 -16.82 4.80
CA ASP A 168 -5.12 -15.85 4.18
C ASP A 168 -4.35 -14.91 3.24
N TRP A 169 -3.21 -14.40 3.70
CA TRP A 169 -2.36 -13.52 2.90
C TRP A 169 -1.74 -14.21 1.69
N GLU A 170 -1.34 -15.47 1.83
CA GLU A 170 -0.84 -16.28 0.71
C GLU A 170 -1.93 -16.51 -0.34
N ASN A 171 -3.14 -16.84 0.09
CA ASN A 171 -4.29 -17.01 -0.81
C ASN A 171 -4.61 -15.71 -1.55
N LEU A 172 -4.58 -14.58 -0.83
CA LEU A 172 -4.77 -13.26 -1.42
C LEU A 172 -3.70 -12.92 -2.46
N ILE A 173 -2.42 -13.21 -2.22
CA ILE A 173 -1.37 -12.98 -3.21
C ILE A 173 -1.57 -13.87 -4.45
N LYS A 174 -1.98 -15.13 -4.26
CA LYS A 174 -2.23 -16.06 -5.37
C LYS A 174 -3.43 -15.65 -6.23
N SER A 175 -4.43 -14.95 -5.68
CA SER A 175 -5.57 -14.47 -6.46
C SER A 175 -5.23 -13.28 -7.37
N LEU A 176 -4.05 -12.66 -7.18
CA LEU A 176 -3.60 -11.52 -7.99
C LEU A 176 -3.06 -11.91 -9.38
N SER A 177 -2.85 -13.21 -9.64
CA SER A 177 -2.24 -13.74 -10.87
C SER A 177 -3.26 -14.15 -11.94
#